data_AF-A0A0Q9TR07-F1
#
_entry.id   AF-A0A0Q9TR07-F1
#
_cell.length_a   1.000
_cell.length_b   1.000
_cell.length_c   1.000
_cell.angle_alpha   90.00
_cell.angle_beta   90.00
_cell.angle_gamma   90.00
#
_symmetry.space_group_name_H-M   'P 1'
#
loop_
_entity.id
_entity.type
_entity.pdbx_description
1 polymer ?
#
loop_
_entity_poly.entity_id
_entity_poly.type
_entity_poly.pdbx_seq_one_letter_code
_entity_poly.pdbx_strand_id
1 'polypeptide(L)'
;MGATQTGWGKALKVALVVIGLSIAGYLGLMVLVLHAMQEPYPFLDVHNESGRPLLIEQADAVSYRGTAELGVLAWRPQEGWPTGSYECEQEQLVARDLNGAVVARRAGACPSDSWTITAEDLSAAPRYQRASAPADHVEIRLVLDPYSSEAEVAAWWRALPRTLERAAAAGSATGVSVHGPFVEDRDLTLYVRGQDAATVLEFARTQVLRPSPGRVYAFVSAPGEPAPQTGTPVLLDATTTPSAPTR
;
A
#
# COMPACT_ATOMS: atom_id res chain seq x y z
N MET A 1 55.00 -18.11 -51.91
CA MET A 1 55.78 -17.32 -50.93
C MET A 1 55.89 -15.90 -51.46
N GLY A 2 55.39 -14.89 -50.75
CA GLY A 2 55.49 -13.50 -51.23
C GLY A 2 54.51 -12.49 -50.62
N ALA A 3 54.12 -12.64 -49.35
CA ALA A 3 53.59 -11.51 -48.58
C ALA A 3 54.44 -11.46 -47.31
N THR A 4 55.30 -10.46 -47.25
CA THR A 4 56.16 -10.16 -46.09
C THR A 4 55.33 -10.15 -44.80
N GLN A 5 55.91 -10.60 -43.68
CA GLN A 5 55.30 -10.60 -42.34
C GLN A 5 54.55 -9.28 -42.02
N THR A 6 54.99 -8.17 -42.60
CA THR A 6 54.41 -6.83 -42.52
C THR A 6 53.03 -6.69 -43.18
N GLY A 7 52.75 -7.41 -44.28
CA GLY A 7 51.46 -7.39 -44.98
C GLY A 7 50.36 -8.17 -44.26
N TRP A 8 50.71 -9.33 -43.69
CA TRP A 8 49.81 -10.14 -42.87
C TRP A 8 49.41 -9.42 -41.58
N GLY A 9 50.34 -8.71 -40.93
CA GLY A 9 50.05 -7.91 -39.74
C GLY A 9 49.11 -6.72 -40.01
N LYS A 10 49.20 -6.08 -41.18
CA LYS A 10 48.27 -5.02 -41.59
C LYS A 10 46.87 -5.58 -41.90
N ALA A 11 46.80 -6.70 -42.63
CA ALA A 11 45.54 -7.38 -42.91
C ALA A 11 44.83 -7.84 -41.63
N LEU A 12 45.57 -8.39 -40.67
CA LEU A 12 45.04 -8.80 -39.37
C LEU A 12 44.51 -7.62 -38.55
N LYS A 13 45.22 -6.48 -38.54
CA LYS A 13 44.75 -5.26 -37.87
C LYS A 13 43.45 -4.73 -38.49
N VAL A 14 43.35 -4.71 -39.81
CA VAL A 14 42.12 -4.29 -40.50
C VAL A 14 40.97 -5.25 -40.17
N ALA A 15 41.22 -6.57 -40.19
CA ALA A 15 40.22 -7.56 -39.82
C ALA A 15 39.74 -7.39 -38.38
N LEU A 16 40.64 -7.17 -37.42
CA LEU A 16 40.30 -6.93 -36.01
C LEU A 16 39.49 -5.64 -35.81
N VAL A 17 39.83 -4.57 -36.53
CA VAL A 17 39.07 -3.31 -36.49
C VAL A 17 37.66 -3.50 -37.05
N VAL A 18 37.52 -4.19 -38.18
CA VAL A 18 36.21 -4.50 -38.77
C VAL A 18 35.37 -5.37 -37.85
N ILE A 19 35.95 -6.41 -37.26
CA ILE A 19 35.25 -7.28 -36.29
C ILE A 19 34.85 -6.47 -35.05
N GLY A 20 35.73 -5.61 -34.53
CA GLY A 20 35.44 -4.76 -33.38
C GLY A 20 34.30 -3.78 -33.63
N LEU A 21 34.28 -3.12 -34.80
CA LEU A 21 33.19 -2.24 -35.23
C LEU A 21 31.87 -3.00 -35.38
N SER A 22 31.89 -4.21 -35.94
CA SER A 22 30.70 -5.05 -36.08
C SER A 22 30.14 -5.50 -34.72
N ILE A 23 31.00 -5.88 -33.77
CA ILE A 23 30.58 -6.25 -32.41
C ILE A 23 30.03 -5.03 -31.67
N ALA A 24 30.69 -3.89 -31.74
CA ALA A 24 30.22 -2.65 -31.11
C ALA A 24 28.88 -2.20 -31.71
N GLY A 25 28.72 -2.30 -33.04
CA GLY A 25 27.46 -2.03 -33.73
C GLY A 25 26.34 -2.98 -33.30
N TYR A 26 26.63 -4.28 -33.19
CA TYR A 26 25.69 -5.28 -32.71
C TYR A 26 25.28 -5.03 -31.24
N LEU A 27 26.23 -4.72 -30.36
CA LEU A 27 25.95 -4.39 -28.96
C LEU A 27 25.15 -3.08 -28.84
N GLY A 28 25.48 -2.06 -29.63
CA GLY A 28 24.71 -0.81 -29.66
C GLY A 28 23.27 -1.04 -30.15
N LEU A 29 23.10 -1.86 -31.19
CA LEU A 29 21.78 -2.27 -31.67
C LEU A 29 21.02 -3.08 -30.62
N MET A 30 21.67 -4.02 -29.92
CA MET A 30 21.06 -4.79 -28.83
C MET A 30 20.61 -3.89 -27.68
N VAL A 31 21.41 -2.89 -27.28
CA VAL A 31 21.02 -1.91 -26.26
C VAL A 31 19.82 -1.08 -26.72
N LEU A 32 19.82 -0.60 -27.98
CA LEU A 32 18.68 0.13 -28.54
C LEU A 32 17.42 -0.73 -28.64
N VAL A 33 17.55 -2.00 -29.03
CA VAL A 33 16.43 -2.95 -29.06
C VAL A 33 15.93 -3.24 -27.66
N LEU A 34 16.81 -3.45 -26.67
CA LEU A 34 16.42 -3.61 -25.26
C LEU A 34 15.69 -2.37 -24.74
N HIS A 35 16.13 -1.17 -25.10
CA HIS A 35 15.49 0.08 -24.71
C HIS A 35 14.15 0.30 -25.45
N ALA A 36 14.07 -0.09 -26.73
CA ALA A 36 12.83 -0.03 -27.51
C ALA A 36 11.83 -1.14 -27.10
N MET A 37 12.32 -2.24 -26.55
CA MET A 37 11.55 -3.37 -26.00
C MET A 37 11.32 -3.25 -24.49
N GLN A 38 11.79 -2.16 -23.85
CA GLN A 38 11.29 -1.79 -22.53
C GLN A 38 9.85 -1.34 -22.74
N GLU A 39 8.94 -2.30 -22.63
CA GLU A 39 7.52 -2.01 -22.49
C GLU A 39 7.39 -1.00 -21.34
N PRO A 40 6.69 0.14 -21.55
CA PRO A 40 6.43 1.08 -20.46
C PRO A 40 5.80 0.27 -19.34
N TYR A 41 6.41 0.33 -18.16
CA TYR A 41 5.93 -0.40 -16.99
C TYR A 41 4.41 -0.17 -16.86
N PRO A 42 3.58 -1.23 -16.82
CA PRO A 42 2.12 -1.13 -16.96
C PRO A 42 1.46 -0.73 -15.62
N PHE A 43 2.07 0.23 -14.93
CA PHE A 43 1.59 0.74 -13.67
C PHE A 43 1.68 2.27 -13.70
N LEU A 44 0.65 2.92 -13.16
CA LEU A 44 0.76 4.33 -12.78
C LEU A 44 1.40 4.37 -11.41
N ASP A 45 2.52 5.07 -11.28
CA ASP A 45 3.18 5.30 -10.00
C ASP A 45 2.42 6.37 -9.21
N VAL A 46 1.89 6.01 -8.05
CA VAL A 46 1.23 6.97 -7.16
C VAL A 46 2.14 7.29 -5.98
N HIS A 47 2.47 8.57 -5.84
CA HIS A 47 3.18 9.11 -4.69
C HIS A 47 2.20 9.80 -3.75
N ASN A 48 2.01 9.23 -2.56
CA ASN A 48 1.19 9.84 -1.53
C ASN A 48 2.06 10.62 -0.53
N GLU A 49 2.12 11.94 -0.72
CA GLU A 49 2.82 12.88 0.15
C GLU A 49 1.88 13.55 1.17
N SER A 50 0.59 13.21 1.16
CA SER A 50 -0.41 13.80 2.08
C SER A 50 -0.19 13.37 3.55
N GLY A 51 0.57 12.30 3.79
CA GLY A 51 0.77 11.69 5.11
C GLY A 51 -0.48 10.99 5.68
N ARG A 52 -1.51 10.77 4.85
CA ARG A 52 -2.79 10.17 5.21
C ARG A 52 -3.02 8.92 4.34
N PRO A 53 -3.71 7.88 4.83
CA PRO A 53 -4.14 6.80 3.95
C PRO A 53 -5.26 7.32 3.05
N LEU A 54 -5.15 7.08 1.74
CA LEU A 54 -6.10 7.54 0.73
C LEU A 54 -6.54 6.36 -0.14
N LEU A 55 -7.84 6.21 -0.36
CA LEU A 55 -8.34 5.21 -1.30
C LEU A 55 -8.35 5.80 -2.71
N ILE A 56 -7.62 5.17 -3.61
CA ILE A 56 -7.60 5.51 -5.03
C ILE A 56 -8.61 4.63 -5.73
N GLU A 57 -9.46 5.24 -6.53
CA GLU A 57 -10.48 4.55 -7.32
C GLU A 57 -10.87 5.38 -8.54
N GLN A 58 -11.64 4.78 -9.45
CA GLN A 58 -12.23 5.49 -10.58
C GLN A 58 -13.35 6.44 -10.13
N ALA A 59 -13.41 7.64 -10.71
CA ALA A 59 -14.38 8.68 -10.39
C ALA A 59 -15.82 8.26 -10.75
N ASP A 60 -15.96 7.60 -11.90
CA ASP A 60 -17.23 7.18 -12.50
C ASP A 60 -17.44 5.68 -12.29
N ALA A 61 -17.57 5.26 -11.03
CA ALA A 61 -17.98 3.90 -10.70
C ALA A 61 -19.48 3.67 -11.02
N VAL A 62 -19.89 3.84 -12.28
CA VAL A 62 -21.10 3.17 -12.77
C VAL A 62 -20.71 1.73 -13.00
N SER A 63 -20.87 0.91 -11.96
CA SER A 63 -20.60 -0.53 -11.98
C SER A 63 -21.07 -1.19 -13.28
N TYR A 64 -20.13 -1.64 -14.10
CA TYR A 64 -20.44 -2.67 -15.08
C TYR A 64 -20.65 -3.95 -14.28
N ARG A 65 -21.90 -4.40 -14.19
CA ARG A 65 -22.38 -5.55 -13.41
C ARG A 65 -21.31 -6.63 -13.15
N GLY A 66 -20.84 -6.73 -11.91
CA GLY A 66 -20.21 -7.93 -11.37
C GLY A 66 -18.69 -7.89 -11.17
N THR A 67 -17.98 -6.83 -11.57
CA THR A 67 -16.57 -6.65 -11.18
C THR A 67 -16.49 -5.94 -9.83
N ALA A 68 -15.65 -6.47 -8.92
CA ALA A 68 -15.31 -5.77 -7.69
C ALA A 68 -14.73 -4.40 -8.04
N GLU A 69 -15.20 -3.33 -7.37
CA GLU A 69 -14.67 -1.98 -7.55
C GLU A 69 -13.15 -2.00 -7.30
N LEU A 70 -12.37 -1.85 -8.36
CA LEU A 70 -10.91 -1.70 -8.27
C LEU A 70 -10.61 -0.50 -7.40
N GLY A 71 -9.86 -0.73 -6.33
CA GLY A 71 -9.45 0.29 -5.39
C GLY A 71 -8.12 -0.08 -4.77
N VAL A 72 -7.22 0.90 -4.71
CA VAL A 72 -5.89 0.75 -4.10
C VAL A 72 -5.83 1.71 -2.93
N LEU A 73 -5.61 1.18 -1.73
CA LEU A 73 -5.39 2.03 -0.57
C LEU A 73 -3.93 2.48 -0.57
N ALA A 74 -3.71 3.76 -0.84
CA ALA A 74 -2.39 4.38 -0.82
C ALA A 74 -2.09 4.99 0.53
N TRP A 75 -1.26 4.31 1.32
CA TRP A 75 -0.65 4.87 2.53
C TRP A 75 0.87 4.81 2.50
N ARG A 76 1.45 3.96 1.64
CA ARG A 76 2.89 3.93 1.43
C ARG A 76 3.31 5.12 0.56
N PRO A 77 4.59 5.54 0.65
CA PRO A 77 5.11 6.64 -0.17
C PRO A 77 5.06 6.36 -1.68
N GLN A 78 4.98 5.08 -2.09
CA GLN A 78 4.82 4.67 -3.48
C GLN A 78 3.87 3.47 -3.53
N GLU A 79 2.85 3.57 -4.37
CA GLU A 79 1.96 2.47 -4.74
C GLU A 79 1.84 2.38 -6.25
N GLY A 80 1.66 1.17 -6.77
CA GLY A 80 1.35 0.96 -8.18
C GLY A 80 -0.15 0.85 -8.37
N TRP A 81 -0.71 1.62 -9.31
CA TRP A 81 -2.06 1.36 -9.81
C TRP A 81 -1.98 0.38 -10.99
N PRO A 82 -2.66 -0.78 -10.95
CA PRO A 82 -2.56 -1.78 -12.01
C PRO A 82 -3.20 -1.27 -13.31
N THR A 83 -2.43 -1.13 -14.39
CA THR A 83 -2.96 -0.81 -15.73
C THR A 83 -3.13 -2.10 -16.55
N GLY A 84 -3.95 -3.03 -16.04
CA GLY A 84 -4.03 -4.42 -16.52
C GLY A 84 -4.66 -4.64 -17.92
N SER A 85 -5.22 -3.62 -18.53
CA SER A 85 -5.75 -3.65 -19.90
C SER A 85 -5.89 -2.21 -20.38
N TYR A 86 -6.11 -2.02 -21.68
CA TYR A 86 -6.26 -0.75 -22.42
C TYR A 86 -7.35 0.24 -21.92
N GLU A 87 -7.74 0.16 -20.65
CA GLU A 87 -8.88 0.85 -20.03
C GLU A 87 -8.46 2.12 -19.27
N CYS A 88 -7.18 2.27 -18.95
CA CYS A 88 -6.67 3.47 -18.27
C CYS A 88 -6.56 4.71 -19.16
N GLU A 89 -6.92 4.62 -20.45
CA GLU A 89 -6.89 5.76 -21.39
C GLU A 89 -8.04 6.76 -21.17
N GLN A 90 -9.00 6.45 -20.29
CA GLN A 90 -10.16 7.32 -20.01
C GLN A 90 -10.51 7.46 -18.51
N GLU A 91 -9.73 6.87 -17.60
CA GLU A 91 -10.08 6.83 -16.18
C GLU A 91 -9.76 8.16 -15.48
N GLN A 92 -10.81 8.89 -15.12
CA GLN A 92 -10.70 9.91 -14.08
C GLN A 92 -10.46 9.17 -12.77
N LEU A 93 -9.25 9.24 -12.22
CA LEU A 93 -8.97 8.68 -10.90
C LEU A 93 -9.26 9.73 -9.83
N VAL A 94 -9.76 9.27 -8.69
CA VAL A 94 -9.95 10.08 -7.49
C VAL A 94 -9.24 9.45 -6.33
N ALA A 95 -8.62 10.28 -5.49
CA ALA A 95 -8.15 9.89 -4.17
C ALA A 95 -9.20 10.35 -3.16
N ARG A 96 -9.65 9.43 -2.31
CA ARG A 96 -10.64 9.69 -1.27
C ARG A 96 -10.04 9.52 0.11
N ASP A 97 -10.42 10.41 1.01
CA ASP A 97 -10.09 10.27 2.42
C ASP A 97 -10.94 9.16 3.09
N LEU A 98 -10.75 8.97 4.39
CA LEU A 98 -11.51 7.99 5.19
C LEU A 98 -13.02 8.24 5.12
N ASN A 99 -13.47 9.48 5.00
CA ASN A 99 -14.90 9.83 4.95
C ASN A 99 -15.48 9.73 3.53
N GLY A 100 -14.68 9.32 2.54
CA GLY A 100 -15.07 9.24 1.14
C GLY A 100 -15.04 10.58 0.39
N ALA A 101 -14.52 11.64 1.00
CA ALA A 101 -14.37 12.94 0.35
C ALA A 101 -13.23 12.88 -0.67
N VAL A 102 -13.47 13.41 -1.88
CA VAL A 102 -12.44 13.49 -2.92
C VAL A 102 -11.43 14.58 -2.53
N VAL A 103 -10.19 14.18 -2.33
CA VAL A 103 -9.07 15.08 -1.96
C VAL A 103 -8.15 15.39 -3.13
N ALA A 104 -8.08 14.50 -4.12
CA ALA A 104 -7.32 14.74 -5.33
C ALA A 104 -7.99 14.04 -6.53
N ARG A 105 -7.74 14.58 -7.72
CA ARG A 105 -8.24 14.05 -8.99
C ARG A 105 -7.10 13.95 -9.98
N ARG A 106 -7.13 12.93 -10.81
CA ARG A 106 -6.24 12.78 -11.96
C ARG A 106 -7.09 12.48 -13.19
N ALA A 107 -6.77 13.14 -14.30
CA ALA A 107 -7.30 12.82 -15.61
C ALA A 107 -6.12 12.61 -16.58
N GLY A 108 -6.24 11.62 -17.47
CA GLY A 108 -5.22 11.33 -18.49
C GLY A 108 -4.77 9.87 -18.50
N ALA A 109 -4.09 9.47 -19.58
CA ALA A 109 -3.64 8.10 -19.78
C ALA A 109 -2.65 7.67 -18.68
N CYS A 110 -2.78 6.45 -18.18
CA CYS A 110 -1.95 5.92 -17.09
C CYS A 110 -0.58 5.32 -17.44
N PRO A 111 -0.27 4.83 -18.66
CA PRO A 111 1.01 4.17 -18.88
C PRO A 111 2.17 5.17 -18.74
N SER A 112 3.19 4.80 -17.95
CA SER A 112 4.47 5.52 -17.76
C SER A 112 4.41 6.91 -17.11
N ASP A 113 3.29 7.28 -16.49
CA ASP A 113 3.15 8.56 -15.77
C ASP A 113 3.25 8.37 -14.24
N SER A 114 3.45 9.47 -13.53
CA SER A 114 3.43 9.51 -12.06
C SER A 114 2.36 10.46 -11.57
N TRP A 115 1.68 10.11 -10.47
CA TRP A 115 0.72 10.98 -9.82
C TRP A 115 1.12 11.24 -8.38
N THR A 116 1.44 12.50 -8.09
CA THR A 116 1.75 12.93 -6.72
C THR A 116 0.54 13.58 -6.09
N ILE A 117 0.09 13.03 -4.96
CA ILE A 117 -0.98 13.57 -4.13
C ILE A 117 -0.34 14.29 -2.94
N THR A 118 -0.47 15.61 -2.91
CA THR A 118 0.09 16.46 -1.85
C THR A 118 -0.92 16.69 -0.72
N ALA A 119 -0.47 17.32 0.37
CA ALA A 119 -1.34 17.76 1.47
C ALA A 119 -1.97 19.15 1.23
N GLU A 120 -1.88 19.71 0.02
CA GLU A 120 -2.41 21.03 -0.29
C GLU A 120 -3.93 21.06 -0.03
N ASP A 121 -4.40 22.13 0.62
CA ASP A 121 -5.80 22.29 1.06
C ASP A 121 -6.35 21.22 2.02
N LEU A 122 -5.49 20.32 2.53
CA LEU A 122 -5.87 19.33 3.55
C LEU A 122 -5.49 19.78 4.96
N SER A 123 -6.32 19.38 5.92
CA SER A 123 -5.94 19.50 7.33
C SER A 123 -4.73 18.61 7.62
N ALA A 124 -3.92 19.02 8.61
CA ALA A 124 -2.75 18.28 9.05
C ALA A 124 -3.07 16.79 9.22
N ALA A 125 -2.20 15.90 8.73
CA ALA A 125 -2.38 14.47 8.84
C ALA A 125 -2.62 14.06 10.31
N PRO A 126 -3.60 13.18 10.59
CA PRO A 126 -3.85 12.73 11.95
C PRO A 126 -2.61 12.00 12.45
N ARG A 127 -2.18 12.34 13.66
CA ARG A 127 -1.06 11.70 14.33
C ARG A 127 -1.52 11.18 15.68
N TYR A 128 -1.07 9.98 16.02
CA TYR A 128 -1.32 9.44 17.32
C TYR A 128 -0.52 10.18 18.38
N GLN A 129 -1.21 10.77 19.36
CA GLN A 129 -0.56 11.36 20.52
C GLN A 129 -0.34 10.25 21.55
N ARG A 130 0.90 9.76 21.66
CA ARG A 130 1.28 8.78 22.68
C ARG A 130 1.21 9.40 24.07
N ALA A 131 0.05 9.29 24.70
CA ALA A 131 -0.10 9.49 26.13
C ALA A 131 0.09 8.14 26.82
N SER A 132 0.70 8.12 28.01
CA SER A 132 0.75 6.93 28.85
C SER A 132 -0.66 6.36 29.02
N ALA A 133 -0.80 5.05 28.84
CA ALA A 133 -2.05 4.37 29.16
C ALA A 133 -2.29 4.49 30.68
N PRO A 134 -3.55 4.49 31.14
CA PRO A 134 -3.81 4.31 32.56
C PRO A 134 -3.10 3.05 33.08
N ALA A 135 -2.67 3.06 34.35
CA ALA A 135 -1.77 2.03 34.90
C ALA A 135 -2.34 0.58 34.82
N ASP A 136 -3.65 0.45 34.74
CA ASP A 136 -4.41 -0.79 34.64
C ASP A 136 -4.85 -1.13 33.19
N HIS A 137 -4.45 -0.33 32.21
CA HIS A 137 -4.82 -0.52 30.81
C HIS A 137 -3.63 -0.96 29.97
N VAL A 138 -3.91 -1.85 29.02
CA VAL A 138 -3.00 -2.20 27.94
C VAL A 138 -3.31 -1.37 26.71
N GLU A 139 -2.27 -1.10 25.93
CA GLU A 139 -2.37 -0.49 24.60
C GLU A 139 -1.89 -1.50 23.56
N ILE A 140 -2.66 -1.65 22.50
CA ILE A 140 -2.36 -2.54 21.39
C ILE A 140 -2.25 -1.71 20.13
N ARG A 141 -1.06 -1.72 19.51
CA ARG A 141 -0.85 -1.17 18.17
C ARG A 141 -1.12 -2.26 17.15
N LEU A 142 -2.11 -2.03 16.30
CA LEU A 142 -2.45 -2.86 15.16
C LEU A 142 -1.75 -2.29 13.94
N VAL A 143 -1.02 -3.12 13.21
CA VAL A 143 -0.33 -2.76 11.97
C VAL A 143 -0.89 -3.61 10.84
N LEU A 144 -1.39 -2.95 9.79
CA LEU A 144 -1.90 -3.63 8.61
C LEU A 144 -0.75 -4.18 7.77
N ASP A 145 -0.83 -5.45 7.36
CA ASP A 145 0.16 -6.04 6.45
C ASP A 145 -0.01 -5.45 5.04
N PRO A 146 1.04 -4.82 4.47
CA PRO A 146 0.99 -4.20 3.15
C PRO A 146 0.85 -5.21 1.99
N TYR A 147 0.95 -6.52 2.26
CA TYR A 147 0.81 -7.58 1.26
C TYR A 147 -0.53 -8.33 1.36
N SER A 148 -1.57 -7.67 1.90
CA SER A 148 -2.94 -8.17 1.87
C SER A 148 -3.59 -7.92 0.50
N SER A 149 -4.69 -8.62 0.20
CA SER A 149 -5.42 -8.43 -1.07
C SER A 149 -5.96 -7.01 -1.18
N GLU A 150 -5.64 -6.30 -2.27
CA GLU A 150 -6.08 -4.91 -2.52
C GLU A 150 -7.61 -4.77 -2.42
N ALA A 151 -8.35 -5.74 -2.96
CA ALA A 151 -9.81 -5.75 -2.90
C ALA A 151 -10.35 -5.88 -1.45
N GLU A 152 -9.72 -6.70 -0.61
CA GLU A 152 -10.11 -6.84 0.80
C GLU A 152 -9.80 -5.57 1.59
N VAL A 153 -8.63 -4.99 1.37
CA VAL A 153 -8.20 -3.74 2.01
C VAL A 153 -9.09 -2.57 1.60
N ALA A 154 -9.41 -2.45 0.30
CA ALA A 154 -10.31 -1.41 -0.19
C ALA A 154 -11.74 -1.56 0.37
N ALA A 155 -12.27 -2.78 0.41
CA ALA A 155 -13.57 -3.06 0.99
C ALA A 155 -13.61 -2.74 2.50
N TRP A 156 -12.56 -3.10 3.23
CA TRP A 156 -12.40 -2.73 4.64
C TRP A 156 -12.32 -1.22 4.82
N TRP A 157 -11.51 -0.51 4.02
CA TRP A 157 -11.38 0.94 4.10
C TRP A 157 -12.72 1.66 3.90
N ARG A 158 -13.51 1.24 2.89
CA ARG A 158 -14.85 1.80 2.64
C ARG A 158 -15.81 1.55 3.82
N ALA A 159 -15.66 0.44 4.53
CA ALA A 159 -16.47 0.11 5.70
C ALA A 159 -15.97 0.76 7.00
N LEU A 160 -14.70 1.18 7.04
CA LEU A 160 -14.00 1.59 8.25
C LEU A 160 -14.70 2.73 9.02
N PRO A 161 -15.23 3.80 8.40
CA PRO A 161 -15.92 4.86 9.15
C PRO A 161 -17.08 4.34 9.99
N ARG A 162 -17.97 3.54 9.37
CA ARG A 162 -19.11 2.93 10.08
C ARG A 162 -18.66 1.88 11.09
N THR A 163 -17.55 1.19 10.82
CA THR A 163 -16.98 0.22 11.76
C THR A 163 -16.39 0.93 12.98
N LEU A 164 -15.69 2.05 12.81
CA LEU A 164 -15.16 2.86 13.92
C LEU A 164 -16.27 3.51 14.75
N GLU A 165 -17.35 3.99 14.12
CA GLU A 165 -18.53 4.50 14.83
C GLU A 165 -19.17 3.42 15.72
N ARG A 166 -19.38 2.22 15.16
CA ARG A 166 -19.92 1.08 15.93
C ARG A 166 -18.96 0.62 17.02
N ALA A 167 -17.67 0.56 16.73
CA ALA A 167 -16.65 0.21 17.70
C ALA A 167 -16.57 1.26 18.84
N ALA A 168 -16.70 2.55 18.56
CA ALA A 168 -16.75 3.57 19.60
C ALA A 168 -17.94 3.35 20.56
N ALA A 169 -19.12 3.05 20.01
CA ALA A 169 -20.31 2.75 20.81
C ALA A 169 -20.16 1.46 21.65
N ALA A 170 -19.67 0.38 21.04
CA ALA A 170 -19.45 -0.89 21.72
C ALA A 170 -18.34 -0.79 22.78
N GLY A 171 -17.26 -0.09 22.46
CA GLY A 171 -16.10 0.12 23.32
C GLY A 171 -16.44 0.92 24.58
N SER A 172 -17.35 1.91 24.47
CA SER A 172 -17.85 2.63 25.64
C SER A 172 -18.53 1.72 26.67
N ALA A 173 -19.13 0.59 26.24
CA ALA A 173 -19.78 -0.36 27.15
C ALA A 173 -18.80 -1.33 27.82
N THR A 174 -17.65 -1.58 27.18
CA THR A 174 -16.64 -2.55 27.64
C THR A 174 -15.35 -1.91 28.15
N GLY A 175 -15.28 -0.58 28.19
CA GLY A 175 -14.07 0.15 28.60
C GLY A 175 -12.94 0.07 27.56
N VAL A 176 -13.28 -0.12 26.28
CA VAL A 176 -12.32 -0.18 25.17
C VAL A 176 -12.41 1.09 24.33
N SER A 177 -11.27 1.63 23.90
CA SER A 177 -11.21 2.78 22.99
C SER A 177 -10.35 2.45 21.77
N VAL A 178 -10.72 3.04 20.63
CA VAL A 178 -10.04 2.85 19.34
C VAL A 178 -9.60 4.22 18.82
N HIS A 179 -8.36 4.30 18.34
CA HIS A 179 -7.77 5.49 17.75
C HIS A 179 -7.12 5.15 16.41
N GLY A 180 -7.38 5.96 15.40
CA GLY A 180 -6.81 5.79 14.06
C GLY A 180 -7.89 5.81 12.97
N PRO A 181 -7.52 5.50 11.73
CA PRO A 181 -6.20 5.07 11.28
C PRO A 181 -5.13 6.19 11.25
N PHE A 182 -3.87 5.81 11.41
CA PHE A 182 -2.69 6.68 11.29
C PHE A 182 -1.66 6.09 10.33
N VAL A 183 -0.78 6.94 9.79
CA VAL A 183 0.42 6.50 9.08
C VAL A 183 1.63 6.79 9.96
N GLU A 184 2.33 5.74 10.41
CA GLU A 184 3.51 5.82 11.26
C GLU A 184 4.66 5.02 10.64
N ASP A 185 5.81 5.63 10.39
CA ASP A 185 6.99 4.96 9.84
C ASP A 185 6.72 4.09 8.57
N ARG A 186 5.72 4.50 7.77
CA ARG A 186 5.18 3.84 6.54
C ARG A 186 4.17 2.72 6.78
N ASP A 187 3.82 2.46 8.02
CA ASP A 187 2.81 1.50 8.42
C ASP A 187 1.44 2.16 8.59
N LEU A 188 0.39 1.46 8.17
CA LEU A 188 -0.99 1.82 8.48
C LEU A 188 -1.34 1.25 9.85
N THR A 189 -1.55 2.14 10.83
CA THR A 189 -1.71 1.76 12.23
C THR A 189 -3.07 2.15 12.82
N LEU A 190 -3.56 1.34 13.74
CA LEU A 190 -4.65 1.66 14.67
C LEU A 190 -4.18 1.33 16.09
N TYR A 191 -4.68 2.07 17.07
CA TYR A 191 -4.45 1.80 18.49
C TYR A 191 -5.75 1.41 19.16
N VAL A 192 -5.71 0.35 19.96
CA VAL A 192 -6.83 -0.08 20.78
C VAL A 192 -6.37 -0.16 22.23
N ARG A 193 -7.12 0.45 23.15
CA ARG A 193 -6.80 0.49 24.58
C ARG A 193 -7.94 -0.09 25.39
N GLY A 194 -7.62 -0.80 26.46
CA GLY A 194 -8.60 -1.42 27.37
C GLY A 194 -7.90 -2.08 28.56
N GLN A 195 -8.66 -2.63 29.50
CA GLN A 195 -8.10 -3.18 30.76
C GLN A 195 -7.31 -4.47 30.58
N ASP A 196 -7.70 -5.32 29.63
CA ASP A 196 -7.13 -6.66 29.45
C ASP A 196 -6.80 -6.94 27.99
N ALA A 197 -5.64 -7.54 27.74
CA ALA A 197 -5.12 -7.80 26.40
C ALA A 197 -6.00 -8.78 25.61
N ALA A 198 -6.53 -9.82 26.23
CA ALA A 198 -7.39 -10.78 25.54
C ALA A 198 -8.69 -10.12 25.09
N THR A 199 -9.29 -9.32 25.98
CA THR A 199 -10.51 -8.55 25.70
C THR A 199 -10.28 -7.53 24.60
N VAL A 200 -9.16 -6.81 24.63
CA VAL A 200 -8.82 -5.79 23.62
C VAL A 200 -8.55 -6.43 22.26
N LEU A 201 -7.82 -7.55 22.20
CA LEU A 201 -7.55 -8.26 20.95
C LEU A 201 -8.83 -8.83 20.33
N GLU A 202 -9.72 -9.41 21.15
CA GLU A 202 -10.99 -9.93 20.66
C GLU A 202 -11.92 -8.80 20.19
N PHE A 203 -11.92 -7.68 20.92
CA PHE A 203 -12.64 -6.48 20.49
C PHE A 203 -12.10 -5.96 19.15
N ALA A 204 -10.78 -5.85 18.98
CA ALA A 204 -10.16 -5.44 17.73
C ALA A 204 -10.59 -6.36 16.58
N ARG A 205 -10.49 -7.68 16.77
CA ARG A 205 -10.87 -8.69 15.79
C ARG A 205 -12.35 -8.58 15.37
N THR A 206 -13.25 -8.38 16.33
CA THR A 206 -14.70 -8.48 16.08
C THR A 206 -15.35 -7.15 15.72
N GLN A 207 -14.86 -6.03 16.26
CA GLN A 207 -15.47 -4.71 16.12
C GLN A 207 -14.70 -3.75 15.21
N VAL A 208 -13.39 -3.94 15.01
CA VAL A 208 -12.54 -3.00 14.24
C VAL A 208 -12.10 -3.58 12.91
N LEU A 209 -11.68 -4.85 12.91
CA LEU A 209 -11.11 -5.53 11.73
C LEU A 209 -12.16 -6.28 10.91
N ARG A 210 -13.45 -5.93 11.03
CA ARG A 210 -14.53 -6.51 10.23
C ARG A 210 -15.17 -5.46 9.30
N PRO A 211 -15.23 -5.71 7.98
CA PRO A 211 -14.72 -6.90 7.25
C PRO A 211 -13.18 -7.01 7.32
N SER A 212 -12.63 -8.20 7.09
CA SER A 212 -11.18 -8.45 7.22
C SER A 212 -10.38 -7.61 6.22
N PRO A 213 -9.37 -6.82 6.68
CA PRO A 213 -8.40 -6.19 5.78
C PRO A 213 -7.26 -7.15 5.34
N GLY A 214 -7.38 -8.44 5.63
CA GLY A 214 -6.32 -9.42 5.45
C GLY A 214 -5.50 -9.61 6.72
N ARG A 215 -4.17 -9.54 6.61
CA ARG A 215 -3.26 -9.81 7.74
C ARG A 215 -3.05 -8.56 8.58
N VAL A 216 -3.15 -8.70 9.90
CA VAL A 216 -2.92 -7.64 10.87
C VAL A 216 -1.98 -8.13 11.96
N TYR A 217 -0.95 -7.34 12.28
CA TYR A 217 -0.01 -7.63 13.34
C TYR A 217 -0.31 -6.76 14.56
N ALA A 218 -0.55 -7.41 15.71
CA ALA A 218 -0.80 -6.73 16.98
C ALA A 218 0.46 -6.71 17.84
N PHE A 219 0.84 -5.51 18.29
CA PHE A 219 1.93 -5.26 19.23
C PHE A 219 1.33 -4.83 20.57
N VAL A 220 1.46 -5.68 21.58
CA VAL A 220 0.79 -5.53 22.87
C VAL A 220 1.76 -4.98 23.91
N SER A 221 1.36 -3.93 24.64
CA SER A 221 2.14 -3.41 25.76
C SER A 221 1.89 -4.17 27.07
N ALA A 222 2.79 -3.97 28.02
CA ALA A 222 2.46 -4.21 29.42
C ALA A 222 1.44 -3.17 29.92
N PRO A 223 0.63 -3.48 30.95
CA PRO A 223 -0.29 -2.51 31.55
C PRO A 223 0.42 -1.22 31.97
N GLY A 224 -0.16 -0.06 31.65
CA GLY A 224 0.40 1.27 31.92
C GLY A 224 1.49 1.74 30.95
N GLU A 225 1.98 0.86 30.08
CA GLU A 225 3.01 1.18 29.08
C GLU A 225 2.39 1.44 27.70
N PRO A 226 3.00 2.31 26.87
CA PRO A 226 2.58 2.49 25.48
C PRO A 226 2.87 1.23 24.64
N ALA A 227 2.10 1.03 23.58
CA ALA A 227 2.29 -0.07 22.64
C ALA A 227 3.68 -0.01 22.01
N PRO A 228 4.41 -1.15 21.99
CA PRO A 228 5.76 -1.18 21.47
C PRO A 228 5.76 -0.94 19.95
N GLN A 229 6.76 -0.21 19.48
CA GLN A 229 6.93 0.08 18.05
C GLN A 229 7.58 -1.08 17.28
N THR A 230 8.25 -1.97 18.02
CA THR A 230 9.02 -3.10 17.51
C THR A 230 8.90 -4.25 18.50
N GLY A 231 9.06 -5.49 18.04
CA GLY A 231 9.03 -6.67 18.90
C GLY A 231 8.39 -7.84 18.17
N THR A 232 8.08 -8.90 18.92
CA THR A 232 7.37 -10.06 18.37
C THR A 232 5.87 -9.73 18.27
N PRO A 233 5.31 -9.58 17.05
CA PRO A 233 3.88 -9.33 16.92
C PRO A 233 3.07 -10.61 17.12
N VAL A 234 1.81 -10.44 17.49
CA VAL A 234 0.79 -11.47 17.40
C VAL A 234 0.03 -11.27 16.09
N LEU A 235 -0.02 -12.29 15.24
CA LEU A 235 -0.87 -12.26 14.05
C LEU A 235 -2.33 -12.31 14.50
N LEU A 236 -3.08 -11.25 14.18
CA LEU A 236 -4.49 -11.14 14.47
C LEU A 236 -5.28 -11.48 13.20
N ASP A 237 -5.56 -12.76 13.02
CA ASP A 237 -6.36 -13.23 11.91
C ASP A 237 -7.84 -12.83 12.13
N ALA A 238 -8.41 -12.10 11.18
CA ALA A 238 -9.80 -11.65 11.17
C ALA A 238 -10.73 -12.64 10.45
N THR A 239 -10.20 -13.71 9.82
CA THR A 239 -10.99 -14.72 9.08
C THR A 239 -11.71 -15.74 9.98
N THR A 240 -11.40 -15.80 11.28
CA THR A 240 -12.11 -16.68 12.21
C THR A 240 -13.46 -16.08 12.59
N THR A 241 -14.54 -16.68 12.10
CA THR A 241 -15.91 -16.47 12.61
C THR A 241 -15.90 -16.68 14.13
N PRO A 242 -16.66 -15.89 14.93
CA PRO A 242 -16.64 -16.08 16.38
C PRO A 242 -17.07 -17.52 16.67
N SER A 243 -16.26 -18.27 17.40
CA SER A 243 -16.70 -19.56 17.91
C SER A 243 -17.93 -19.29 18.77
N ALA A 244 -19.09 -19.79 18.35
CA ALA A 244 -20.29 -19.69 19.15
C ALA A 244 -19.97 -20.23 20.56
N PRO A 245 -20.41 -19.56 21.64
CA PRO A 245 -20.20 -20.07 22.98
C PRO A 245 -20.86 -21.45 23.06
N THR A 246 -20.07 -22.49 23.30
CA THR A 246 -20.58 -23.78 23.73
C THR A 246 -21.30 -23.54 25.05
N ARG A 247 -22.62 -23.67 25.01
CA ARG A 247 -23.51 -23.56 26.16
C ARG A 247 -23.54 -24.87 26.93
#